data_AF-A0A8B0RW79-F1
#
_entry.id   AF-A0A8B0RW79-F1
#
_cell.length_a   1.000
_cell.length_b   1.000
_cell.length_c   1.000
_cell.angle_alpha   90.00
_cell.angle_beta   90.00
_cell.angle_gamma   90.00
#
_symmetry.space_group_name_H-M   'P 1'
#
loop_
_entity.id
_entity.type
_entity.pdbx_description
1 polymer ?
#
loop_
_entity_poly.entity_id
_entity_poly.type
_entity_poly.pdbx_seq_one_letter_code
_entity_poly.pdbx_strand_id
1 'polypeptide(L)'
;MKLDYTRPGKPTDNGLIESFNGRLRDEFLNVNEFITMQDAREKLKAWQHDYNHHRPHGSLGHLTPSEFVKKRSDQQAGSRPIPV
;
A
#
# COMPACT_ATOMS: atom_id res chain seq x y z
N MET A 1 -6.60 -18.21 -8.56
CA MET A 1 -5.91 -17.40 -7.55
C MET A 1 -4.75 -18.23 -7.02
N LYS A 2 -3.49 -17.81 -7.21
CA LYS A 2 -2.32 -18.56 -6.75
C LYS A 2 -1.89 -17.95 -5.41
N LEU A 3 -1.90 -18.73 -4.33
CA LEU A 3 -1.34 -18.29 -3.05
C LEU A 3 0.19 -18.40 -3.12
N ASP A 4 0.86 -17.34 -2.71
CA ASP A 4 2.31 -17.27 -2.54
C ASP A 4 2.60 -17.06 -1.06
N TYR A 5 3.43 -17.92 -0.48
CA TYR A 5 3.75 -17.90 0.95
C TYR A 5 5.18 -17.43 1.14
N THR A 6 5.42 -16.69 2.23
CA THR A 6 6.76 -16.36 2.68
C THR A 6 7.58 -17.62 2.92
N ARG A 7 8.85 -17.59 2.51
CA ARG A 7 9.76 -18.73 2.71
C ARG A 7 10.07 -18.91 4.19
N PRO A 8 10.07 -20.15 4.72
CA PRO A 8 10.44 -20.39 6.12
C PRO A 8 11.86 -19.88 6.38
N GLY A 9 12.05 -19.15 7.49
CA GLY A 9 13.34 -18.59 7.87
C GLY A 9 13.79 -17.34 7.09
N LYS A 10 12.92 -16.73 6.27
CA LYS A 10 13.24 -15.48 5.54
C LYS A 10 12.33 -14.31 5.98
N PRO A 11 12.62 -13.66 7.12
CA PRO A 11 11.81 -12.54 7.62
C PRO A 11 11.78 -11.35 6.64
N THR A 12 12.81 -11.20 5.80
CA THR A 12 12.88 -10.11 4.81
C THR A 12 11.81 -10.18 3.73
N ASP A 13 11.20 -11.35 3.48
CA ASP A 13 10.08 -11.46 2.52
C ASP A 13 8.83 -10.70 3.02
N ASN A 14 8.74 -10.42 4.32
CA ASN A 14 7.59 -9.76 4.95
C ASN A 14 7.78 -8.24 5.15
N GLY A 15 8.95 -7.69 4.81
CA GLY A 15 9.32 -6.32 5.20
C GLY A 15 8.37 -5.22 4.69
N LEU A 16 7.73 -5.44 3.54
CA LEU A 16 6.75 -4.50 2.98
C LEU A 16 5.48 -4.42 3.84
N ILE A 17 4.90 -5.57 4.21
CA ILE A 17 3.68 -5.60 5.02
C ILE A 17 3.97 -5.22 6.47
N GLU A 18 5.16 -5.53 6.98
CA GLU A 18 5.60 -5.07 8.31
C GLU A 18 5.70 -3.54 8.36
N SER A 19 6.29 -2.92 7.33
CA SER A 19 6.37 -1.46 7.22
C SER A 19 5.00 -0.81 7.11
N PHE A 20 4.07 -1.43 6.37
CA PHE A 20 2.68 -0.97 6.29
C PHE A 20 1.97 -1.07 7.64
N ASN A 21 2.04 -2.24 8.30
CA ASN A 21 1.40 -2.48 9.59
C ASN A 21 1.93 -1.55 10.69
N GLY A 22 3.23 -1.23 10.65
CA GLY A 22 3.83 -0.24 11.55
C GLY A 22 3.18 1.14 11.40
N ARG A 23 3.03 1.63 10.16
CA ARG A 23 2.36 2.92 9.87
C ARG A 23 0.90 2.91 10.23
N LEU A 24 0.17 1.84 9.91
CA LEU A 24 -1.24 1.70 10.29
C LEU A 24 -1.41 1.78 11.81
N ARG A 25 -0.49 1.19 12.57
CA ARG A 25 -0.52 1.28 14.03
C ARG A 25 -0.27 2.70 14.52
N ASP A 26 0.86 3.28 14.12
CA ASP A 26 1.33 4.56 14.62
C ASP A 26 0.43 5.73 14.21
N GLU A 27 -0.01 5.73 12.95
CA GLU A 27 -0.67 6.87 12.31
C GLU A 27 -2.19 6.76 12.28
N PHE A 28 -2.75 5.57 12.54
CA PHE A 28 -4.20 5.36 12.52
C PHE A 28 -4.69 4.81 13.85
N LEU A 29 -4.25 3.62 14.25
CA LEU A 29 -4.82 2.96 15.44
C LEU A 29 -4.49 3.68 16.75
N ASN A 30 -3.29 4.23 16.89
CA ASN A 30 -2.86 4.90 18.12
C ASN A 30 -3.42 6.31 18.29
N VAL A 31 -3.87 6.94 17.20
CA VAL A 31 -4.33 8.35 17.20
C VAL A 31 -5.84 8.51 17.05
N ASN A 32 -6.58 7.42 16.86
CA ASN A 32 -8.03 7.44 16.72
C ASN A 32 -8.70 6.63 17.83
N GLU A 33 -9.73 7.23 18.45
CA GLU A 33 -10.69 6.50 19.26
C GLU A 33 -11.84 6.00 18.39
N PHE A 34 -12.38 4.82 18.71
CA PHE A 34 -13.46 4.21 17.95
C PHE A 34 -14.70 4.04 18.81
N ILE A 35 -15.82 4.60 18.36
CA ILE A 35 -17.08 4.55 19.13
C ILE A 35 -17.90 3.31 18.73
N THR A 36 -17.85 2.94 17.45
CA THR A 36 -18.52 1.76 16.90
C THR A 36 -17.66 1.12 15.81
N MET A 37 -17.99 -0.12 15.43
CA MET A 37 -17.35 -0.77 14.28
C MET A 37 -17.59 -0.03 12.96
N GLN A 38 -18.73 0.66 12.85
CA GLN A 38 -19.07 1.45 11.67
C GLN A 38 -18.16 2.69 11.58
N ASP A 39 -18.00 3.41 12.69
CA ASP A 39 -17.05 4.53 12.83
C ASP A 39 -15.61 4.10 12.50
N ALA A 40 -15.15 2.97 13.04
CA ALA A 40 -13.84 2.43 12.73
C ALA A 40 -13.67 2.15 11.22
N ARG A 41 -14.69 1.59 10.58
CA ARG A 41 -14.66 1.26 9.15
C ARG A 41 -14.65 2.51 8.27
N GLU A 42 -15.34 3.57 8.67
CA GLU A 42 -15.34 4.86 7.95
C GLU A 42 -14.01 5.58 8.08
N LYS A 43 -13.49 5.71 9.30
CA LYS A 43 -12.16 6.27 9.56
C LYS A 43 -11.06 5.50 8.80
N LEU A 44 -11.14 4.16 8.81
CA LEU A 44 -10.18 3.32 8.10
C LEU A 44 -10.26 3.50 6.58
N LYS A 45 -11.45 3.70 6.00
CA LYS A 45 -11.60 4.00 4.57
C LYS A 45 -10.98 5.35 4.23
N ALA A 46 -11.22 6.37 5.05
CA ALA A 46 -10.64 7.69 4.86
C ALA A 46 -9.11 7.64 4.94
N TRP A 47 -8.56 6.95 5.94
CA TRP A 47 -7.11 6.77 6.09
C TRP A 47 -6.50 6.00 4.91
N GLN A 48 -7.14 4.93 4.44
CA GLN A 48 -6.68 4.20 3.25
C GLN A 48 -6.66 5.07 1.99
N HIS A 49 -7.66 5.94 1.83
CA HIS A 49 -7.72 6.86 0.70
C HIS A 49 -6.59 7.90 0.76
N ASP A 50 -6.35 8.48 1.94
CA ASP A 50 -5.22 9.40 2.16
C ASP A 50 -3.87 8.72 1.87
N TYR A 51 -3.64 7.55 2.47
CA TYR A 51 -2.41 6.77 2.29
C TYR A 51 -2.13 6.45 0.81
N ASN A 52 -3.16 6.06 0.05
CA ASN A 52 -2.99 5.62 -1.33
C ASN A 52 -2.91 6.76 -2.34
N HIS A 53 -3.52 7.92 -2.07
CA HIS A 53 -3.70 8.99 -3.07
C HIS A 53 -3.04 10.32 -2.72
N HIS A 54 -2.70 10.57 -1.45
CA HIS A 54 -2.21 11.87 -1.01
C HIS A 54 -0.83 11.78 -0.34
N ARG A 55 -0.49 10.64 0.24
CA ARG A 55 0.78 10.47 0.94
C ARG A 55 1.92 10.05 0.01
N PRO A 56 2.98 10.85 -0.16
CA PRO A 56 4.16 10.45 -0.93
C PRO A 56 5.05 9.51 -0.10
N HIS A 57 5.58 8.46 -0.74
CA HIS A 57 6.46 7.49 -0.09
C HIS A 57 7.88 7.59 -0.64
N GLY A 58 8.87 7.79 0.24
CA GLY A 58 10.29 7.86 -0.16
C GLY A 58 10.76 6.59 -0.91
N SER A 59 10.31 5.41 -0.48
CA SER A 59 10.59 4.13 -1.16
C SER A 59 9.98 4.01 -2.55
N LEU A 60 9.00 4.86 -2.90
CA LEU A 60 8.37 4.95 -4.21
C LEU A 60 8.89 6.15 -5.02
N GLY A 61 9.99 6.77 -4.60
CA GLY A 61 10.52 7.97 -5.25
C GLY A 61 9.66 9.21 -5.03
N HIS A 62 9.09 9.35 -3.82
CA HIS A 62 8.15 10.41 -3.43
C HIS A 62 6.84 10.44 -4.21
N LEU A 63 6.47 9.32 -4.84
CA LEU A 63 5.14 9.12 -5.41
C LEU A 63 4.18 8.54 -4.37
N THR A 64 2.90 8.83 -4.54
CA THR A 64 1.84 8.10 -3.84
C THR A 64 1.74 6.66 -4.38
N PRO A 65 1.18 5.71 -3.62
CA PRO A 65 0.97 4.34 -4.10
C PRO A 65 0.16 4.29 -5.41
N SER A 66 -0.88 5.12 -5.53
CA SER A 66 -1.70 5.20 -6.74
C SER A 66 -0.91 5.71 -7.95
N GLU A 67 -0.11 6.76 -7.78
CA GLU A 67 0.74 7.29 -8.85
C GLU A 67 1.83 6.29 -9.26
N PHE A 68 2.44 5.61 -8.29
CA PHE A 68 3.44 4.58 -8.56
C PHE A 68 2.87 3.43 -9.41
N VAL A 69 1.66 2.96 -9.08
CA VAL A 69 0.95 1.95 -9.88
C VAL A 69 0.65 2.47 -11.27
N LYS A 70 0.09 3.68 -11.40
CA LYS A 70 -0.22 4.29 -12.70
C LYS A 70 1.02 4.40 -13.59
N LYS A 71 2.15 4.86 -13.04
CA LYS A 71 3.42 4.98 -13.75
C LYS A 71 3.94 3.61 -14.21
N ARG A 72 3.84 2.57 -13.37
CA ARG A 72 4.23 1.21 -13.75
C ARG A 72 3.36 0.63 -14.86
N SER A 73 2.05 0.87 -14.82
CA SER A 73 1.11 0.41 -15.86
C SER A 73 1.43 1.05 -17.21
N ASP A 74 1.76 2.34 -17.22
CA ASP A 74 2.16 3.07 -18.43
C ASP A 74 3.48 2.54 -19.03
N GLN A 75 4.48 2.28 -18.18
CA GLN A 75 5.75 1.68 -18.60
C GLN A 75 5.61 0.26 -19.18
N GLN A 76 4.67 -0.54 -18.66
CA GLN A 76 4.37 -1.87 -19.21
C GLN A 76 3.63 -1.78 -20.54
N ALA A 77 2.78 -0.77 -20.74
CA ALA A 77 2.08 -0.56 -22.00
C ALA A 77 3.05 -0.12 -23.12
N GLY A 78 4.03 0.74 -22.81
CA GLY A 78 5.06 1.18 -23.76
C GLY A 78 6.12 0.13 -24.10
N SER A 79 6.19 -0.99 -23.36
CA SER A 79 7.16 -2.08 -23.57
C SER A 79 6.60 -3.27 -24.35
N ARG A 80 5.33 -3.23 -24.79
CA ARG A 80 4.78 -4.26 -25.67
C ARG A 80 5.40 -4.09 -27.06
N PRO A 81 6.07 -5.12 -27.64
CA PRO A 81 6.58 -5.01 -28.99
C PRO A 81 5.40 -4.77 -29.95
N ILE A 82 5.56 -3.80 -30.85
CA ILE A 82 4.63 -3.57 -31.94
C ILE A 82 4.67 -4.84 -32.80
N PRO A 83 3.55 -5.55 -33.02
CA PRO A 83 3.56 -6.69 -33.93
C PRO A 83 3.85 -6.16 -35.34
N VAL A 84 4.93 -6.65 -35.94
CA VAL A 84 5.24 -6.51 -37.37
C VAL A 84 4.47 -7.55 -38.17
#